data_AF-A0A959BDU0-F1
#
_entry.id   AF-A0A959BDU0-F1
#
_cell.length_a   1.000
_cell.length_b   1.000
_cell.length_c   1.000
_cell.angle_alpha   90.00
_cell.angle_beta   90.00
_cell.angle_gamma   90.00
#
_symmetry.space_group_name_H-M   'P 1'
#
loop_
_entity.id
_entity.type
_entity.pdbx_description
1 polymer ?
#
loop_
_entity_poly.entity_id
_entity_poly.type
_entity_poly.pdbx_seq_one_letter_code
_entity_poly.pdbx_strand_id
1 'polypeptide(L)'
;MKLSLWPVWLFIGIGSCCFFQCSQPEPAKQPPGAIPADWFFRQRAYPDGQVDQAKYLQAVRRQKRLEAGGAQRSMTASWIFRGPLNTGGRISALAVHPDFPDTLFVGAASGGVFRSYDRGDSFVPVFDDALSLSIGDIDIAPSNPSVIYVGTGEANAGGGTLAYDGVGVYKSTDGGSTWQPAGLPASGSTGRVAVHPTDPDRVYVAAMGRLFGNNPERGIYRTTDGGQHWEQVLYLNDSTGGIDLALHPTQPDTLYAAMWERTRGPGFYYYGGYSSGIYRSHDGGDTWEHLTNGLPNAE
;
A
#
# COMPACT_ATOMS: atom_id res chain seq x y z
N MET A 1 -52.90 46.96 54.38
CA MET A 1 -52.19 45.97 55.22
C MET A 1 -51.77 44.83 54.30
N LYS A 2 -50.45 44.57 54.20
CA LYS A 2 -49.71 43.61 53.36
C LYS A 2 -49.66 43.87 51.84
N LEU A 3 -48.65 44.66 51.45
CA LEU A 3 -47.93 44.54 50.16
C LEU A 3 -47.18 43.19 50.11
N SER A 4 -47.22 42.49 48.96
CA SER A 4 -46.29 41.40 48.64
C SER A 4 -45.41 41.82 47.47
N LEU A 5 -44.11 41.96 47.77
CA LEU A 5 -43.02 42.19 46.83
C LEU A 5 -42.81 40.97 45.92
N TRP A 6 -42.66 41.21 44.61
CA TRP A 6 -42.03 40.27 43.67
C TRP A 6 -40.72 40.94 43.19
N PRO A 7 -39.56 40.28 43.30
CA PRO A 7 -38.30 40.86 42.84
C PRO A 7 -38.14 40.67 41.34
N VAL A 8 -37.78 41.77 40.67
CA VAL A 8 -37.28 41.82 39.30
C VAL A 8 -35.87 41.22 39.29
N TRP A 9 -35.67 40.11 38.58
CA TRP A 9 -34.33 39.59 38.29
C TRP A 9 -33.77 40.26 37.04
N LEU A 10 -32.74 41.06 37.25
CA LEU A 10 -31.91 41.70 36.22
C LEU A 10 -30.95 40.63 35.66
N PHE A 11 -31.18 40.17 34.42
CA PHE A 11 -30.19 39.35 33.70
C PHE A 11 -29.10 40.26 33.12
N ILE A 12 -27.95 40.33 33.80
CA ILE A 12 -26.72 40.88 33.21
C ILE A 12 -26.05 39.74 32.44
N GLY A 13 -26.25 39.73 31.11
CA GLY A 13 -25.54 38.84 30.21
C GLY A 13 -24.09 39.29 30.03
N ILE A 14 -23.16 38.70 30.79
CA ILE A 14 -21.74 38.77 30.47
C ILE A 14 -21.46 37.68 29.43
N GLY A 15 -21.56 38.06 28.15
CA GLY A 15 -21.08 37.25 27.03
C GLY A 15 -19.56 37.22 27.04
N SER A 16 -18.95 36.34 27.83
CA SER A 16 -17.54 36.00 27.67
C SER A 16 -17.41 35.11 26.43
N CYS A 17 -17.11 35.73 25.29
CA CYS A 17 -16.60 35.01 24.14
C CYS A 17 -15.24 34.42 24.52
N CYS A 18 -15.23 33.20 25.04
CA CYS A 18 -14.03 32.37 25.02
C CYS A 18 -13.70 32.07 23.56
N PHE A 19 -12.94 32.96 22.93
CA PHE A 19 -12.13 32.61 21.78
C PHE A 19 -11.10 31.58 22.26
N PHE A 20 -11.49 30.30 22.26
CA PHE A 20 -10.51 29.23 22.19
C PHE A 20 -9.88 29.35 20.81
N GLN A 21 -8.83 30.17 20.76
CA GLN A 21 -7.92 30.24 19.64
C GLN A 21 -7.37 28.83 19.51
N CYS A 22 -7.85 28.10 18.51
CA CYS A 22 -7.28 26.84 18.10
C CYS A 22 -5.91 27.19 17.52
N SER A 23 -4.91 27.35 18.40
CA SER A 23 -3.51 27.49 18.02
C SER A 23 -3.13 26.18 17.38
N GLN A 24 -3.26 26.10 16.06
CA GLN A 24 -2.61 25.04 15.30
C GLN A 24 -1.13 25.19 15.63
N PRO A 25 -0.49 24.17 16.22
CA PRO A 25 0.92 24.26 16.52
C PRO A 25 1.66 24.55 15.22
N GLU A 26 2.54 25.54 15.22
CA GLU A 26 3.31 25.85 14.02
C GLU A 26 4.09 24.61 13.59
N PRO A 27 4.11 24.29 12.28
CA PRO A 27 4.98 23.23 11.79
C PRO A 27 6.41 23.60 12.14
N ALA A 28 7.08 22.74 12.92
CA ALA A 28 8.44 22.97 13.37
C ALA A 28 9.35 23.24 12.14
N LYS A 29 10.43 24.00 12.32
CA LYS A 29 11.48 24.13 11.29
C LYS A 29 12.34 22.87 11.26
N GLN A 30 12.85 22.50 10.08
CA GLN A 30 13.74 21.33 9.95
C GLN A 30 14.98 21.54 10.83
N PRO A 31 15.26 20.66 11.80
CA PRO A 31 16.46 20.79 12.59
C PRO A 31 17.71 20.53 11.72
N PRO A 32 18.83 21.23 11.97
CA PRO A 32 20.11 20.94 11.31
C PRO A 32 20.48 19.46 11.44
N GLY A 33 20.83 18.81 10.33
CA GLY A 33 21.20 17.39 10.30
C GLY A 33 20.02 16.40 10.24
N ALA A 34 18.76 16.87 10.21
CA ALA A 34 17.63 15.97 10.04
C ALA A 34 17.63 15.32 8.66
N ILE A 35 17.54 13.99 8.63
CA ILE A 35 17.34 13.21 7.40
C ILE A 35 16.05 13.72 6.73
N PRO A 36 16.08 14.16 5.46
CA PRO A 36 14.91 14.76 4.81
C PRO A 36 13.67 13.85 4.85
N ALA A 37 13.84 12.54 4.63
CA ALA A 37 12.76 11.55 4.71
C ALA A 37 12.05 11.57 6.07
N ASP A 38 12.84 11.51 7.15
CA ASP A 38 12.35 11.51 8.53
C ASP A 38 11.69 12.84 8.88
N TRP A 39 12.23 13.94 8.37
CA TRP A 39 11.66 15.26 8.55
C TRP A 39 10.27 15.37 7.92
N PHE A 40 10.13 15.00 6.65
CA PHE A 40 8.83 15.01 5.98
C PHE A 40 7.83 14.04 6.61
N PHE A 41 8.30 12.88 7.10
CA PHE A 41 7.44 11.98 7.87
C PHE A 41 6.94 12.66 9.15
N ARG A 42 7.82 13.28 9.95
CA ARG A 42 7.43 13.99 11.19
C ARG A 42 6.39 15.07 10.94
N GLN A 43 6.48 15.80 9.83
CA GLN A 43 5.45 16.79 9.47
C GLN A 43 4.09 16.16 9.19
N ARG A 44 4.06 15.03 8.46
CA ARG A 44 2.81 14.30 8.16
C ARG A 44 2.22 13.60 9.38
N ALA A 45 3.08 13.19 10.31
CA ALA A 45 2.74 12.45 11.50
C ALA A 45 2.44 13.35 12.71
N TYR A 46 2.51 14.67 12.55
CA TYR A 46 2.24 15.64 13.62
C TYR A 46 0.75 15.70 13.98
N PRO A 47 0.37 15.84 15.27
CA PRO A 47 1.21 15.92 16.46
C PRO A 47 1.58 14.56 17.08
N ASP A 48 0.92 13.50 16.66
CA ASP A 48 0.87 12.23 17.41
C ASP A 48 2.06 11.28 17.10
N GLY A 49 2.95 11.68 16.20
CA GLY A 49 4.09 10.87 15.75
C GLY A 49 3.68 9.71 14.83
N GLN A 50 2.39 9.59 14.47
CA GLN A 50 1.87 8.62 13.51
C GLN A 50 1.02 9.29 12.45
N VAL A 51 1.11 8.79 11.21
CA VAL A 51 0.20 9.19 10.14
C VAL A 51 -1.14 8.49 10.37
N ASP A 52 -2.20 9.28 10.55
CA ASP A 52 -3.56 8.78 10.67
C ASP A 52 -4.02 8.17 9.34
N GLN A 53 -4.07 6.83 9.30
CA GLN A 53 -4.39 6.08 8.09
C GLN A 53 -5.82 6.32 7.61
N ALA A 54 -6.77 6.53 8.53
CA ALA A 54 -8.15 6.79 8.15
C ALA A 54 -8.26 8.15 7.44
N LYS A 55 -7.56 9.17 7.95
CA LYS A 55 -7.46 10.48 7.28
C LYS A 55 -6.72 10.40 5.96
N TYR A 56 -5.64 9.63 5.88
CA TYR A 56 -4.92 9.39 4.61
C TYR A 56 -5.87 8.80 3.55
N LEU A 57 -6.55 7.69 3.88
CA LEU A 57 -7.50 7.05 2.97
C LEU A 57 -8.70 7.95 2.64
N GLN A 58 -9.17 8.77 3.57
CA GLN A 58 -10.20 9.76 3.32
C GLN A 58 -9.73 10.85 2.34
N ALA A 59 -8.49 11.32 2.48
CA ALA A 59 -7.89 12.30 1.57
C ALA A 59 -7.73 11.72 0.16
N VAL A 60 -7.25 10.48 0.07
CA VAL A 60 -7.15 9.71 -1.18
C VAL A 60 -8.53 9.58 -1.86
N ARG A 61 -9.58 9.19 -1.14
CA ARG A 61 -10.97 9.13 -1.67
C ARG A 61 -11.51 10.51 -2.05
N ARG A 62 -11.13 11.56 -1.32
CA ARG A 62 -11.51 12.94 -1.62
C ARG A 62 -10.89 13.40 -2.94
N GLN A 63 -9.63 13.07 -3.20
CA GLN A 63 -8.97 13.38 -4.48
C GLN A 63 -9.78 12.82 -5.66
N LYS A 64 -10.12 11.52 -5.65
CA LYS A 64 -10.91 10.92 -6.73
C LYS A 64 -12.27 11.56 -6.93
N ARG A 65 -12.94 12.00 -5.85
CA ARG A 65 -14.21 12.74 -5.96
C ARG A 65 -14.02 14.12 -6.58
N LEU A 66 -12.91 14.81 -6.29
CA LEU A 66 -12.60 16.10 -6.90
C LEU A 66 -12.26 15.95 -8.39
N GLU A 67 -11.57 14.87 -8.77
CA GLU A 67 -11.30 14.54 -10.17
C GLU A 67 -12.60 14.22 -10.94
N ALA A 68 -13.52 13.46 -10.32
CA ALA A 68 -14.81 13.12 -10.93
C ALA A 68 -15.83 14.28 -10.95
N GLY A 69 -15.78 15.17 -9.96
CA GLY A 69 -16.75 16.27 -9.79
C GLY A 69 -16.27 17.63 -10.30
N GLY A 70 -14.99 17.78 -10.59
CA GLY A 70 -14.48 18.96 -11.28
C GLY A 70 -15.01 18.97 -12.70
N ALA A 71 -15.51 20.11 -13.18
CA ALA A 71 -15.61 20.34 -14.61
C ALA A 71 -14.19 20.20 -15.16
N GLN A 72 -13.87 19.02 -15.69
CA GLN A 72 -12.62 18.73 -16.35
C GLN A 72 -12.50 19.85 -17.38
N ARG A 73 -11.63 20.84 -17.11
CA ARG A 73 -11.29 21.83 -18.12
C ARG A 73 -10.90 20.99 -19.31
N SER A 74 -11.73 20.99 -20.35
CA SER A 74 -11.52 20.17 -21.54
C SER A 74 -10.24 20.67 -22.18
N MET A 75 -9.13 20.14 -21.67
CA MET A 75 -7.82 20.29 -22.21
C MET A 75 -7.85 19.35 -23.40
N THR A 76 -8.19 19.90 -24.56
CA THR A 76 -8.10 19.21 -25.86
C THR A 76 -6.64 18.90 -26.24
N ALA A 77 -5.67 19.32 -25.41
CA ALA A 77 -4.28 19.00 -25.56
C ALA A 77 -3.99 17.56 -25.11
N SER A 78 -3.45 16.75 -26.02
CA SER A 78 -2.88 15.45 -25.69
C SER A 78 -1.58 15.62 -24.90
N TRP A 79 -1.41 14.83 -23.84
CA TRP A 79 -0.12 14.71 -23.15
C TRP A 79 0.91 14.11 -24.10
N ILE A 80 2.09 14.74 -24.19
CA ILE A 80 3.19 14.26 -25.04
C ILE A 80 4.39 13.99 -24.15
N PHE A 81 4.90 12.77 -24.21
CA PHE A 81 6.14 12.39 -23.55
C PHE A 81 7.32 13.21 -24.10
N ARG A 82 8.13 13.80 -23.22
CA ARG A 82 9.27 14.67 -23.58
C ARG A 82 10.64 14.08 -23.20
N GLY A 83 10.70 12.83 -22.77
CA GLY A 83 11.94 12.24 -22.24
C GLY A 83 12.29 12.80 -20.85
N PRO A 84 13.53 12.55 -20.37
CA PRO A 84 14.61 11.80 -21.03
C PRO A 84 14.33 10.30 -21.21
N LEU A 85 14.84 9.71 -22.30
CA LEU A 85 14.86 8.25 -22.53
C LEU A 85 16.15 7.58 -22.03
N ASN A 86 17.09 8.36 -21.51
CA ASN A 86 18.43 7.92 -21.09
C ASN A 86 18.61 7.91 -19.56
N THR A 87 17.55 8.08 -18.80
CA THR A 87 17.55 7.97 -17.33
C THR A 87 16.67 6.81 -16.91
N GLY A 88 17.24 5.91 -16.11
CA GLY A 88 16.50 4.78 -15.56
C GLY A 88 15.63 5.16 -14.36
N GLY A 89 14.69 4.29 -14.03
CA GLY A 89 13.96 4.27 -12.77
C GLY A 89 14.08 2.89 -12.11
N ARG A 90 13.69 2.77 -10.84
CA ARG A 90 13.63 1.47 -10.16
C ARG A 90 12.36 0.74 -10.59
N ILE A 91 12.53 -0.44 -11.17
CA ILE A 91 11.45 -1.38 -11.50
C ILE A 91 11.39 -2.42 -10.38
N SER A 92 10.22 -2.58 -9.79
CA SER A 92 9.96 -3.49 -8.67
C SER A 92 9.26 -4.77 -9.12
N ALA A 93 8.54 -4.73 -10.24
CA ALA A 93 7.71 -5.85 -10.70
C ALA A 93 7.81 -6.05 -12.22
N LEU A 94 7.69 -7.30 -12.65
CA LEU A 94 7.61 -7.73 -14.04
C LEU A 94 6.63 -8.90 -14.13
N ALA A 95 5.65 -8.81 -15.03
CA ALA A 95 4.74 -9.90 -15.35
C ALA A 95 4.65 -10.06 -16.87
N VAL A 96 4.87 -11.27 -17.37
CA VAL A 96 4.84 -11.58 -18.81
C VAL A 96 3.58 -12.37 -19.12
N HIS A 97 2.86 -11.98 -20.17
CA HIS A 97 1.65 -12.70 -20.56
C HIS A 97 2.00 -14.15 -20.96
N PRO A 98 1.30 -15.17 -20.42
CA PRO A 98 1.69 -16.57 -20.60
C PRO A 98 1.66 -17.04 -22.06
N ASP A 99 0.66 -16.59 -22.84
CA ASP A 99 0.52 -17.00 -24.25
C ASP A 99 1.19 -16.04 -25.26
N PHE A 100 1.51 -14.81 -24.85
CA PHE A 100 1.97 -13.74 -25.74
C PHE A 100 3.17 -13.01 -25.11
N PRO A 101 4.39 -13.55 -25.21
CA PRO A 101 5.57 -13.00 -24.53
C PRO A 101 5.95 -11.58 -24.98
N ASP A 102 5.38 -11.11 -26.08
CA ASP A 102 5.53 -9.73 -26.57
C ASP A 102 4.76 -8.75 -25.69
N THR A 103 3.74 -9.23 -24.98
CA THR A 103 2.97 -8.49 -23.98
C THR A 103 3.55 -8.73 -22.59
N LEU A 104 4.02 -7.66 -21.95
CA LEU A 104 4.51 -7.69 -20.57
C LEU A 104 4.14 -6.40 -19.84
N PHE A 105 4.07 -6.49 -18.52
CA PHE A 105 3.82 -5.38 -17.62
C PHE A 105 5.03 -5.17 -16.72
N VAL A 106 5.37 -3.91 -16.49
CA VAL A 106 6.40 -3.51 -15.52
C VAL A 106 5.81 -2.57 -14.48
N GLY A 107 6.13 -2.82 -13.22
CA GLY A 107 5.76 -1.97 -12.10
C GLY A 107 6.94 -1.12 -11.65
N ALA A 108 6.77 0.19 -11.61
CA ALA A 108 7.79 1.10 -11.11
C ALA A 108 7.62 1.33 -9.60
N ALA A 109 8.75 1.46 -8.90
CA ALA A 109 8.86 1.83 -7.49
C ALA A 109 7.96 3.01 -7.08
N SER A 110 7.88 4.02 -7.95
CA SER A 110 7.08 5.23 -7.80
C SER A 110 6.71 5.84 -9.16
N GLY A 111 6.07 5.05 -10.02
CA GLY A 111 5.74 5.47 -11.40
C GLY A 111 4.57 4.76 -12.07
N GLY A 112 3.87 3.88 -11.35
CA GLY A 112 2.72 3.14 -11.87
C GLY A 112 3.10 1.88 -12.64
N VAL A 113 2.14 1.37 -13.39
CA VAL A 113 2.29 0.20 -14.26
C VAL A 113 2.36 0.63 -15.70
N PHE A 114 3.33 0.07 -16.42
CA PHE A 114 3.47 0.21 -17.86
C PHE A 114 3.29 -1.13 -18.54
N ARG A 115 2.75 -1.11 -19.75
CA ARG A 115 2.61 -2.27 -20.61
C ARG A 115 3.43 -2.11 -21.87
N SER A 116 4.12 -3.17 -22.26
CA SER A 116 4.75 -3.31 -23.58
C SER A 116 3.95 -4.31 -24.43
N TYR A 117 4.02 -4.13 -25.75
CA TYR A 117 3.46 -5.02 -26.77
C TYR A 117 4.54 -5.53 -27.75
N ASP A 118 5.81 -5.23 -27.46
CA ASP A 118 6.96 -5.42 -28.32
C ASP A 118 8.18 -5.93 -27.53
N ARG A 119 7.95 -6.84 -26.57
CA ARG A 119 9.00 -7.49 -25.76
C ARG A 119 9.87 -6.52 -24.94
N GLY A 120 9.35 -5.34 -24.61
CA GLY A 120 10.02 -4.33 -23.81
C GLY A 120 10.81 -3.29 -24.61
N ASP A 121 10.65 -3.23 -25.93
CA ASP A 121 11.23 -2.16 -26.75
C ASP A 121 10.55 -0.80 -26.47
N SER A 122 9.23 -0.80 -26.23
CA SER A 122 8.48 0.39 -25.84
C SER A 122 7.39 0.10 -24.80
N PHE A 123 6.97 1.15 -24.09
CA PHE A 123 6.06 1.05 -22.95
C PHE A 123 4.99 2.15 -22.97
N VAL A 124 3.76 1.76 -22.63
CA VAL A 124 2.61 2.66 -22.48
C VAL A 124 2.14 2.62 -21.02
N PRO A 125 1.93 3.77 -20.36
CA PRO A 125 1.37 3.79 -19.02
C PRO A 125 -0.09 3.31 -19.04
N VAL A 126 -0.47 2.45 -18.10
CA VAL A 126 -1.81 1.87 -18.03
C VAL A 126 -2.47 2.03 -16.65
N PHE A 127 -1.84 2.79 -15.73
CA PHE A 127 -2.25 2.85 -14.32
C PHE A 127 -2.25 4.28 -13.74
N ASP A 128 -2.24 5.30 -14.60
CA ASP A 128 -2.09 6.71 -14.18
C ASP A 128 -3.26 7.23 -13.33
N ASP A 129 -4.46 6.63 -13.47
CA ASP A 129 -5.66 6.99 -12.72
C ASP A 129 -5.77 6.27 -11.35
N ALA A 130 -4.75 5.49 -10.98
CA ALA A 130 -4.70 4.84 -9.68
C ALA A 130 -4.38 5.82 -8.56
N LEU A 131 -4.80 5.48 -7.34
CA LEU A 131 -4.62 6.34 -6.17
C LEU A 131 -3.18 6.35 -5.64
N SER A 132 -2.40 5.32 -5.98
CA SER A 132 -0.97 5.23 -5.67
C SER A 132 -0.25 4.66 -6.88
N LEU A 133 0.86 5.28 -7.24
CA LEU A 133 1.75 4.85 -8.32
C LEU A 133 2.99 4.13 -7.79
N SER A 134 3.07 3.87 -6.47
CA SER A 134 4.10 2.98 -5.94
C SER A 134 3.65 1.54 -6.14
N ILE A 135 4.41 0.76 -6.90
CA ILE A 135 4.07 -0.63 -7.22
C ILE A 135 4.97 -1.57 -6.41
N GLY A 136 4.35 -2.50 -5.69
CA GLY A 136 5.02 -3.58 -4.99
C GLY A 136 5.23 -4.78 -5.88
N ASP A 137 4.14 -5.32 -6.44
CA ASP A 137 4.19 -6.48 -7.32
C ASP A 137 3.01 -6.51 -8.31
N ILE A 138 3.16 -7.29 -9.39
CA ILE A 138 2.14 -7.51 -10.42
C ILE A 138 2.09 -8.99 -10.72
N ASP A 139 0.89 -9.55 -10.82
CA ASP A 139 0.71 -10.93 -11.29
C ASP A 139 -0.49 -11.06 -12.24
N ILE A 140 -0.31 -11.90 -13.26
CA ILE A 140 -1.30 -12.17 -14.31
C ILE A 140 -1.84 -13.57 -14.03
N ALA A 141 -3.17 -13.73 -13.97
CA ALA A 141 -3.77 -15.03 -13.72
C ALA A 141 -3.44 -16.00 -14.87
N PRO A 142 -2.73 -17.12 -14.61
CA PRO A 142 -2.32 -18.03 -15.68
C PRO A 142 -3.50 -18.68 -16.41
N SER A 143 -4.60 -18.94 -15.71
CA SER A 143 -5.83 -19.52 -16.27
C SER A 143 -6.72 -18.52 -17.01
N ASN A 144 -6.50 -17.22 -16.84
CA ASN A 144 -7.23 -16.17 -17.55
C ASN A 144 -6.40 -14.87 -17.60
N PRO A 145 -5.55 -14.69 -18.63
CA PRO A 145 -4.61 -13.56 -18.71
C PRO A 145 -5.25 -12.16 -18.82
N SER A 146 -6.57 -12.07 -19.03
CA SER A 146 -7.30 -10.81 -18.91
C SER A 146 -7.43 -10.33 -17.47
N VAL A 147 -7.24 -11.23 -16.48
CA VAL A 147 -7.27 -10.93 -15.06
C VAL A 147 -5.85 -10.66 -14.56
N ILE A 148 -5.64 -9.46 -14.04
CA ILE A 148 -4.33 -8.99 -13.56
C ILE A 148 -4.53 -8.34 -12.19
N TYR A 149 -3.65 -8.64 -11.25
CA TYR A 149 -3.62 -8.00 -9.94
C TYR A 149 -2.35 -7.19 -9.77
N VAL A 150 -2.49 -6.01 -9.15
CA VAL A 150 -1.40 -5.09 -8.85
C VAL A 150 -1.45 -4.79 -7.36
N GLY A 151 -0.38 -5.17 -6.65
CA GLY A 151 -0.16 -4.77 -5.27
C GLY A 151 0.54 -3.42 -5.23
N THR A 152 -0.09 -2.41 -4.64
CA THR A 152 0.55 -1.09 -4.48
C THR A 152 1.40 -1.03 -3.21
N GLY A 153 2.33 -0.09 -3.19
CA GLY A 153 3.30 0.13 -2.12
C GLY A 153 4.52 -0.76 -2.26
N GLU A 154 5.66 -0.20 -2.62
CA GLU A 154 6.88 -0.98 -2.76
C GLU A 154 7.43 -1.45 -1.39
N ALA A 155 7.85 -2.71 -1.31
CA ALA A 155 8.44 -3.28 -0.10
C ALA A 155 9.98 -3.08 0.02
N ASN A 156 10.68 -2.63 -1.02
CA ASN A 156 12.14 -2.49 -1.06
C ASN A 156 12.65 -1.18 -0.41
N ALA A 157 12.52 -1.10 0.92
CA ALA A 157 12.96 0.06 1.70
C ALA A 157 14.32 -0.13 2.42
N GLY A 158 15.09 -1.15 2.06
CA GLY A 158 16.39 -1.46 2.67
C GLY A 158 17.41 -0.33 2.54
N GLY A 159 18.41 -0.29 3.44
CA GLY A 159 19.54 0.65 3.36
C GLY A 159 19.19 2.13 3.52
N GLY A 160 18.00 2.47 4.05
CA GLY A 160 17.55 3.86 4.23
C GLY A 160 16.89 4.46 2.99
N THR A 161 16.79 3.71 1.88
CA THR A 161 16.09 4.16 0.67
C THR A 161 14.63 4.50 0.96
N LEU A 162 14.08 5.45 0.20
CA LEU A 162 12.67 5.80 0.26
C LEU A 162 11.85 4.74 -0.48
N ALA A 163 10.81 4.24 0.19
CA ALA A 163 9.69 3.54 -0.42
C ALA A 163 8.41 4.20 0.10
N TYR A 164 7.35 4.14 -0.70
CA TYR A 164 6.07 4.74 -0.36
C TYR A 164 5.05 3.65 -0.11
N ASP A 165 4.19 3.87 0.89
CA ASP A 165 3.08 2.98 1.16
C ASP A 165 2.07 3.01 0.00
N GLY A 166 1.40 1.88 -0.20
CA GLY A 166 0.34 1.70 -1.16
C GLY A 166 -1.04 2.03 -0.59
N VAL A 167 -2.03 1.78 -1.43
CA VAL A 167 -3.46 1.87 -1.13
C VAL A 167 -4.17 0.54 -1.41
N GLY A 168 -3.44 -0.56 -1.23
CA GLY A 168 -3.93 -1.93 -1.35
C GLY A 168 -3.76 -2.54 -2.75
N VAL A 169 -4.66 -3.45 -3.08
CA VAL A 169 -4.62 -4.24 -4.31
C VAL A 169 -5.56 -3.62 -5.35
N TYR A 170 -5.17 -3.68 -6.62
CA TYR A 170 -6.02 -3.39 -7.76
C TYR A 170 -6.18 -4.63 -8.63
N LYS A 171 -7.35 -4.77 -9.26
CA LYS A 171 -7.68 -5.81 -10.22
C LYS A 171 -8.06 -5.19 -11.55
N SER A 172 -7.58 -5.78 -12.64
CA SER A 172 -8.12 -5.60 -13.99
C SER A 172 -8.76 -6.91 -14.44
N THR A 173 -9.80 -6.81 -15.26
CA THR A 173 -10.47 -7.96 -15.91
C THR A 173 -10.52 -7.80 -17.44
N ASP A 174 -9.81 -6.81 -17.97
CA ASP A 174 -9.77 -6.44 -19.39
C ASP A 174 -8.33 -6.29 -19.90
N GLY A 175 -7.41 -7.09 -19.34
CA GLY A 175 -6.02 -7.14 -19.76
C GLY A 175 -5.23 -5.87 -19.42
N GLY A 176 -5.58 -5.20 -18.31
CA GLY A 176 -4.92 -3.99 -17.83
C GLY A 176 -5.38 -2.70 -18.52
N SER A 177 -6.53 -2.70 -19.18
CA SER A 177 -7.09 -1.48 -19.80
C SER A 177 -7.78 -0.60 -18.75
N THR A 178 -8.47 -1.21 -17.80
CA THR A 178 -9.07 -0.54 -16.64
C THR A 178 -8.74 -1.27 -15.34
N TRP A 179 -8.72 -0.52 -14.25
CA TRP A 179 -8.32 -1.01 -12.93
C TRP A 179 -9.31 -0.58 -11.85
N GLN A 180 -9.67 -1.53 -10.98
CA GLN A 180 -10.57 -1.30 -9.85
C GLN A 180 -9.88 -1.70 -8.54
N PRO A 181 -10.13 -1.00 -7.42
CA PRO A 181 -9.66 -1.43 -6.11
C PRO A 181 -10.20 -2.83 -5.77
N ALA A 182 -9.33 -3.69 -5.23
CA ALA A 182 -9.60 -5.08 -4.89
C ALA A 182 -9.14 -5.41 -3.45
N GLY A 183 -9.31 -4.45 -2.52
CA GLY A 183 -9.11 -4.67 -1.09
C GLY A 183 -7.73 -4.29 -0.53
N LEU A 184 -7.52 -4.59 0.75
CA LEU A 184 -6.30 -4.31 1.53
C LEU A 184 -5.83 -2.83 1.56
N PRO A 185 -6.71 -1.81 1.65
CA PRO A 185 -6.29 -0.41 1.54
C PRO A 185 -5.34 0.09 2.65
N ALA A 186 -5.19 -0.67 3.73
CA ALA A 186 -4.36 -0.33 4.89
C ALA A 186 -3.09 -1.18 5.01
N SER A 187 -2.82 -2.09 4.07
CA SER A 187 -1.67 -3.01 4.12
C SER A 187 -0.30 -2.33 3.95
N GLY A 188 -0.26 -1.07 3.52
CA GLY A 188 0.99 -0.35 3.30
C GLY A 188 1.73 -0.88 2.07
N SER A 189 2.89 -1.51 2.27
CA SER A 189 3.69 -2.10 1.21
C SER A 189 3.25 -3.53 0.87
N THR A 190 3.19 -3.85 -0.42
CA THR A 190 3.03 -5.21 -0.95
C THR A 190 4.38 -5.77 -1.36
N GLY A 191 4.75 -6.92 -0.80
CA GLY A 191 5.96 -7.66 -1.19
C GLY A 191 5.74 -8.56 -2.39
N ARG A 192 4.59 -9.25 -2.43
CA ARG A 192 4.23 -10.21 -3.48
C ARG A 192 2.72 -10.27 -3.69
N VAL A 193 2.31 -10.45 -4.93
CA VAL A 193 0.99 -10.91 -5.36
C VAL A 193 1.19 -12.25 -6.07
N ALA A 194 0.38 -13.24 -5.73
CA ALA A 194 0.43 -14.54 -6.37
C ALA A 194 -0.98 -15.06 -6.65
N VAL A 195 -1.32 -15.20 -7.92
CA VAL A 195 -2.61 -15.71 -8.39
C VAL A 195 -2.52 -17.22 -8.53
N HIS A 196 -3.56 -17.92 -8.05
CA HIS A 196 -3.62 -19.36 -8.16
C HIS A 196 -3.64 -19.80 -9.63
N PRO A 197 -2.87 -20.83 -10.02
CA PRO A 197 -2.63 -21.15 -11.44
C PRO A 197 -3.88 -21.58 -12.21
N THR A 198 -4.90 -22.09 -11.53
CA THR A 198 -6.15 -22.57 -12.14
C THR A 198 -7.40 -21.79 -11.70
N ASP A 199 -7.25 -20.78 -10.85
CA ASP A 199 -8.37 -20.02 -10.29
C ASP A 199 -8.00 -18.54 -10.19
N PRO A 200 -8.51 -17.67 -11.08
CA PRO A 200 -8.16 -16.25 -11.10
C PRO A 200 -8.76 -15.45 -9.93
N ASP A 201 -9.67 -16.03 -9.16
CA ASP A 201 -10.28 -15.39 -7.98
C ASP A 201 -9.63 -15.82 -6.67
N ARG A 202 -8.80 -16.88 -6.69
CA ARG A 202 -7.95 -17.27 -5.57
C ARG A 202 -6.58 -16.59 -5.67
N VAL A 203 -6.35 -15.61 -4.80
CA VAL A 203 -5.12 -14.79 -4.83
C VAL A 203 -4.54 -14.68 -3.43
N TYR A 204 -3.22 -14.64 -3.38
CA TYR A 204 -2.46 -14.43 -2.17
C TYR A 204 -1.65 -13.14 -2.26
N VAL A 205 -1.53 -12.44 -1.13
CA VAL A 205 -0.76 -11.20 -1.02
C VAL A 205 0.16 -11.28 0.19
N ALA A 206 1.45 -11.09 -0.04
CA ALA A 206 2.42 -10.85 1.01
C ALA A 206 2.41 -9.35 1.36
N ALA A 207 1.75 -9.00 2.46
CA ALA A 207 1.67 -7.65 2.99
C ALA A 207 2.84 -7.40 3.94
N MET A 208 3.74 -6.51 3.53
CA MET A 208 4.87 -6.10 4.36
C MET A 208 4.44 -5.15 5.48
N GLY A 209 3.32 -4.44 5.31
CA GLY A 209 2.89 -3.41 6.24
C GLY A 209 3.43 -2.04 5.88
N ARG A 210 3.11 -1.06 6.74
CA ARG A 210 3.60 0.31 6.60
C ARG A 210 5.11 0.35 6.73
N LEU A 211 5.74 1.22 5.95
CA LEU A 211 7.17 1.44 6.12
C LEU A 211 7.48 2.06 7.49
N PHE A 212 6.69 3.06 7.91
CA PHE A 212 6.90 3.76 9.17
C PHE A 212 5.91 3.31 10.24
N GLY A 213 6.43 2.77 11.35
CA GLY A 213 5.64 2.27 12.48
C GLY A 213 5.05 0.87 12.27
N ASN A 214 4.57 0.30 13.37
CA ASN A 214 3.89 -0.99 13.39
C ASN A 214 2.45 -0.87 12.89
N ASN A 215 1.92 -1.97 12.34
CA ASN A 215 0.50 -2.05 11.97
C ASN A 215 0.03 -3.52 11.92
N PRO A 216 -1.24 -3.81 12.25
CA PRO A 216 -1.75 -5.18 12.22
C PRO A 216 -1.98 -5.71 10.80
N GLU A 217 -2.05 -4.84 9.79
CA GLU A 217 -2.24 -5.25 8.38
C GLU A 217 -0.94 -5.72 7.73
N ARG A 218 -0.37 -6.79 8.28
CA ARG A 218 0.89 -7.43 7.89
C ARG A 218 0.71 -8.94 7.72
N GLY A 219 1.62 -9.57 6.99
CA GLY A 219 1.66 -11.03 6.85
C GLY A 219 1.10 -11.50 5.51
N ILE A 220 0.52 -12.70 5.46
CA ILE A 220 -0.03 -13.27 4.22
C ILE A 220 -1.55 -13.17 4.26
N TYR A 221 -2.12 -12.62 3.20
CA TYR A 221 -3.55 -12.55 2.97
C TYR A 221 -3.94 -13.48 1.82
N ARG A 222 -5.14 -14.05 1.91
CA ARG A 222 -5.77 -14.87 0.86
C ARG A 222 -7.15 -14.31 0.55
N THR A 223 -7.53 -14.30 -0.72
CA THR A 223 -8.90 -14.15 -1.18
C THR A 223 -9.29 -15.36 -2.02
N THR A 224 -10.59 -15.67 -2.07
CA THR A 224 -11.18 -16.71 -2.93
C THR A 224 -12.35 -16.17 -3.75
N ASP A 225 -12.52 -14.84 -3.78
CA ASP A 225 -13.61 -14.15 -4.47
C ASP A 225 -13.11 -12.95 -5.30
N GLY A 226 -11.83 -12.99 -5.66
CA GLY A 226 -11.19 -12.01 -6.51
C GLY A 226 -10.94 -10.66 -5.85
N GLY A 227 -10.80 -10.65 -4.52
CA GLY A 227 -10.43 -9.47 -3.72
C GLY A 227 -11.61 -8.71 -3.12
N GLN A 228 -12.81 -9.29 -3.08
CA GLN A 228 -13.95 -8.69 -2.38
C GLN A 228 -13.77 -8.88 -0.87
N HIS A 229 -13.31 -10.06 -0.45
CA HIS A 229 -12.95 -10.37 0.93
C HIS A 229 -11.55 -10.95 1.01
N TRP A 230 -10.84 -10.61 2.09
CA TRP A 230 -9.49 -11.07 2.36
C TRP A 230 -9.40 -11.65 3.77
N GLU A 231 -8.81 -12.83 3.88
CA GLU A 231 -8.48 -13.51 5.12
C GLU A 231 -6.99 -13.38 5.40
N GLN A 232 -6.62 -13.04 6.64
CA GLN A 232 -5.23 -13.00 7.08
C GLN A 232 -4.80 -14.40 7.51
N VAL A 233 -4.25 -15.16 6.56
CA VAL A 233 -3.93 -16.58 6.71
C VAL A 233 -2.61 -16.85 7.43
N LEU A 234 -1.70 -15.87 7.46
CA LEU A 234 -0.49 -15.93 8.28
C LEU A 234 -0.20 -14.57 8.91
N TYR A 235 -0.22 -14.50 10.24
CA TYR A 235 0.13 -13.33 11.03
C TYR A 235 1.00 -13.74 12.21
N LEU A 236 2.06 -12.97 12.47
CA LEU A 236 2.99 -13.24 13.56
C LEU A 236 2.91 -12.16 14.65
N ASN A 237 3.03 -10.90 14.25
CA ASN A 237 2.94 -9.71 15.10
C ASN A 237 2.80 -8.44 14.22
N ASP A 238 2.76 -7.26 14.85
CA ASP A 238 2.57 -5.97 14.19
C ASP A 238 3.86 -5.34 13.62
N SER A 239 5.02 -5.99 13.78
CA SER A 239 6.32 -5.59 13.21
C SER A 239 6.77 -6.49 12.05
N THR A 240 6.15 -7.66 11.86
CA THR A 240 6.57 -8.68 10.88
C THR A 240 5.56 -8.85 9.77
N GLY A 241 6.01 -8.59 8.54
CA GLY A 241 5.19 -8.72 7.33
C GLY A 241 5.69 -9.79 6.37
N GLY A 242 4.87 -10.13 5.37
CA GLY A 242 5.28 -10.99 4.28
C GLY A 242 6.07 -10.19 3.25
N ILE A 243 7.31 -10.58 2.97
CA ILE A 243 8.14 -9.97 1.90
C ILE A 243 7.98 -10.70 0.58
N ASP A 244 7.74 -12.02 0.62
CA ASP A 244 7.60 -12.84 -0.57
C ASP A 244 6.71 -14.06 -0.31
N LEU A 245 6.15 -14.63 -1.37
CA LEU A 245 5.30 -15.81 -1.34
C LEU A 245 5.43 -16.59 -2.65
N ALA A 246 5.57 -17.92 -2.57
CA ALA A 246 5.55 -18.80 -3.72
C ALA A 246 4.51 -19.92 -3.55
N LEU A 247 3.76 -20.17 -4.62
CA LEU A 247 2.91 -21.36 -4.77
C LEU A 247 3.73 -22.45 -5.45
N HIS A 248 3.59 -23.70 -4.99
CA HIS A 248 4.21 -24.82 -5.69
C HIS A 248 3.56 -24.99 -7.07
N PRO A 249 4.34 -25.09 -8.17
CA PRO A 249 3.83 -24.98 -9.53
C PRO A 249 2.85 -26.09 -9.95
N THR A 250 2.95 -27.28 -9.35
CA THR A 250 2.06 -28.42 -9.62
C THR A 250 1.17 -28.81 -8.44
N GLN A 251 1.32 -28.17 -7.28
CA GLN A 251 0.59 -28.48 -6.04
C GLN A 251 0.27 -27.17 -5.33
N PRO A 252 -0.58 -26.30 -5.90
CA PRO A 252 -0.70 -24.91 -5.49
C PRO A 252 -1.26 -24.69 -4.07
N ASP A 253 -1.75 -25.73 -3.39
CA ASP A 253 -2.05 -25.68 -1.95
C ASP A 253 -0.78 -25.74 -1.08
N THR A 254 0.36 -26.14 -1.65
CA THR A 254 1.67 -26.00 -1.01
C THR A 254 2.21 -24.60 -1.24
N LEU A 255 2.37 -23.83 -0.15
CA LEU A 255 2.81 -22.44 -0.17
C LEU A 255 4.10 -22.28 0.63
N TYR A 256 4.96 -21.35 0.22
CA TYR A 256 6.12 -20.90 0.98
C TYR A 256 6.05 -19.39 1.15
N ALA A 257 6.06 -18.91 2.39
CA ALA A 257 6.05 -17.49 2.72
C ALA A 257 7.37 -17.08 3.37
N ALA A 258 7.94 -15.97 2.90
CA ALA A 258 9.07 -15.32 3.57
C ALA A 258 8.54 -14.18 4.44
N MET A 259 8.77 -14.29 5.74
CA MET A 259 8.33 -13.33 6.75
C MET A 259 9.54 -12.52 7.22
N TRP A 260 9.41 -11.20 7.27
CA TRP A 260 10.49 -10.29 7.62
C TRP A 260 10.04 -9.28 8.67
N GLU A 261 10.70 -9.32 9.82
CA GLU A 261 10.53 -8.33 10.87
C GLU A 261 11.19 -7.01 10.45
N ARG A 262 10.36 -5.96 10.33
CA ARG A 262 10.77 -4.68 9.77
C ARG A 262 10.01 -3.52 10.41
N THR A 263 10.73 -2.72 11.19
CA THR A 263 10.22 -1.48 11.75
C THR A 263 11.15 -0.31 11.42
N ARG A 264 10.57 0.80 10.95
CA ARG A 264 11.29 2.05 10.72
C ARG A 264 10.55 3.21 11.37
N GLY A 265 11.32 4.15 11.88
CA GLY A 265 10.82 5.39 12.42
C GLY A 265 11.87 6.50 12.28
N PRO A 266 11.54 7.73 12.69
CA PRO A 266 12.49 8.82 12.58
C PRO A 266 13.76 8.56 13.39
N GLY A 267 14.91 8.46 12.72
CA GLY A 267 16.21 8.21 13.33
C GLY A 267 16.54 6.73 13.61
N PHE A 268 15.70 5.78 13.19
CA PHE A 268 16.01 4.35 13.37
C PHE A 268 15.43 3.44 12.27
N TYR A 269 16.14 2.35 12.00
CA TYR A 269 15.76 1.28 11.08
C TYR A 269 16.13 -0.06 11.72
N TYR A 270 15.13 -0.89 12.04
CA TYR A 270 15.33 -2.25 12.54
C TYR A 270 14.85 -3.24 11.49
N TYR A 271 15.79 -3.96 10.90
CA TYR A 271 15.58 -4.92 9.82
C TYR A 271 16.13 -6.27 10.26
N GLY A 272 15.23 -7.22 10.52
CA GLY A 272 15.56 -8.47 11.18
C GLY A 272 15.03 -8.52 12.61
N GLY A 273 14.93 -9.74 13.12
CA GLY A 273 14.39 -10.06 14.43
C GLY A 273 13.76 -11.45 14.43
N TYR A 274 13.55 -11.99 15.64
CA TYR A 274 13.25 -13.40 15.88
C TYR A 274 11.98 -13.94 15.22
N SER A 275 11.04 -13.08 14.82
CA SER A 275 9.85 -13.51 14.08
C SER A 275 10.06 -13.60 12.56
N SER A 276 11.22 -13.20 12.05
CA SER A 276 11.59 -13.43 10.66
C SER A 276 11.81 -14.92 10.39
N GLY A 277 11.44 -15.40 9.21
CA GLY A 277 11.62 -16.80 8.87
C GLY A 277 10.89 -17.23 7.61
N ILE A 278 11.10 -18.48 7.22
CA ILE A 278 10.36 -19.11 6.12
C ILE A 278 9.29 -20.02 6.69
N TYR A 279 8.07 -19.88 6.20
CA TYR A 279 6.92 -20.65 6.62
C TYR A 279 6.38 -21.45 5.45
N ARG A 280 5.87 -22.64 5.71
CA ARG A 280 5.26 -23.51 4.70
C ARG A 280 3.84 -23.86 5.08
N SER A 281 2.96 -23.92 4.09
CA SER A 281 1.61 -24.49 4.21
C SER A 281 1.48 -25.64 3.20
N HIS A 282 0.63 -26.63 3.50
CA HIS A 282 0.26 -27.73 2.58
C HIS A 282 -1.24 -27.76 2.27
N ASP A 283 -2.01 -26.83 2.83
CA ASP A 283 -3.48 -26.80 2.79
C ASP A 283 -3.98 -25.43 2.29
N GLY A 284 -3.18 -24.76 1.45
CA GLY A 284 -3.60 -23.53 0.81
C GLY A 284 -3.61 -22.33 1.74
N GLY A 285 -2.87 -22.39 2.85
CA GLY A 285 -2.70 -21.32 3.83
C GLY A 285 -3.56 -21.47 5.08
N ASP A 286 -4.35 -22.53 5.23
CA ASP A 286 -5.17 -22.73 6.44
C ASP A 286 -4.30 -23.02 7.67
N THR A 287 -3.19 -23.73 7.48
CA THR A 287 -2.16 -23.95 8.50
C THR A 287 -0.76 -23.69 7.98
N TRP A 288 0.13 -23.27 8.88
CA TRP A 288 1.52 -22.93 8.58
C TRP A 288 2.48 -23.55 9.57
N GLU A 289 3.60 -24.05 9.07
CA GLU A 289 4.73 -24.52 9.86
C GLU A 289 5.94 -23.60 9.65
N HIS A 290 6.65 -23.26 10.74
CA HIS A 290 7.90 -22.53 10.66
C HIS A 290 9.05 -23.48 10.29
N LEU A 291 9.75 -23.19 9.19
CA LEU A 291 10.89 -23.97 8.74
C LEU A 291 12.17 -23.48 9.44
N THR A 292 12.81 -24.37 10.19
CA THR A 292 14.06 -24.07 10.93
C THR A 292 15.23 -24.97 10.54
N ASN A 293 14.95 -26.12 9.94
CA ASN A 293 16.00 -27.09 9.62
C ASN A 293 16.78 -26.69 8.35
N GLY A 294 18.08 -26.45 8.49
CA GLY A 294 18.96 -26.09 7.37
C GLY A 294 18.85 -24.63 6.92
N LEU A 295 18.09 -23.80 7.64
CA LEU A 295 18.00 -22.36 7.41
C LEU A 295 18.76 -21.58 8.51
N PRO A 296 19.27 -20.38 8.21
CA PRO A 296 19.85 -19.52 9.23
C PRO A 296 18.84 -19.20 10.33
N ASN A 297 19.32 -19.07 11.56
CA ASN A 297 18.50 -18.51 12.62
C ASN A 297 18.29 -17.02 12.36
N ALA A 298 17.11 -16.50 12.70
CA ALA A 298 16.91 -15.07 12.80
C ALA A 298 17.70 -14.54 14.01
N GLU A 299 18.53 -13.52 13.80
CA GLU A 299 19.25 -12.76 14.83
C GLU A 299 18.55 -11.41 15.09
#